data_AF-A0A4R4SFP4-F1
#
_entry.id   AF-A0A4R4SFP4-F1
#
_cell.length_a   1.000
_cell.length_b   1.000
_cell.length_c   1.000
_cell.angle_alpha   90.00
_cell.angle_beta   90.00
_cell.angle_gamma   90.00
#
_symmetry.space_group_name_H-M   'P 1'
#
loop_
_entity.id
_entity.type
_entity.pdbx_description
1 polymer ?
#
loop_
_entity_poly.entity_id
_entity_poly.type
_entity_poly.pdbx_seq_one_letter_code
_entity_poly.pdbx_strand_id
1 'polypeptide(L)'
;MRTRPLYDIAAVLARLGVGVVFMAHGWQKIEAGVTATSRSFDDLGVPLPTAAAVYSAFVELLGGAALIAGLGLPITGALLFLDMAGAFIFVHADRGLFMVDGQNVQNGYELVLALGMISLLFAAGGGGRLTADQWILGKRARTPEDDGDEEDAASFVASLRAAETKPVKKPRSPRPAKDRAPTPEPAKEPVKEPDTPSAPGKPETSDKPEDAAEDDVLVAGRKNQRRRTSRTQPIKRPTATDDDATT
;
A
#
# COMPACT_ATOMS: atom_id res chain seq x y z
N MET A 1 10.37 -25.35 -5.14
CA MET A 1 10.80 -23.96 -5.48
C MET A 1 12.32 -23.95 -5.60
N ARG A 2 12.92 -23.22 -6.56
CA ARG A 2 14.40 -23.07 -6.60
C ARG A 2 14.85 -22.07 -5.53
N THR A 3 15.88 -22.42 -4.75
CA THR A 3 16.60 -21.48 -3.88
C THR A 3 17.34 -20.44 -4.72
N ARG A 4 17.41 -19.19 -4.23
CA ARG A 4 18.18 -18.10 -4.85
C ARG A 4 19.01 -17.40 -3.75
N PRO A 5 20.07 -18.05 -3.22
CA PRO A 5 20.78 -17.56 -2.03
C PRO A 5 21.30 -16.12 -2.18
N LEU A 6 21.74 -15.72 -3.37
CA LEU A 6 22.16 -14.34 -3.65
C LEU A 6 21.02 -13.33 -3.51
N TYR A 7 19.79 -13.70 -3.92
CA TYR A 7 18.61 -12.86 -3.75
C TYR A 7 18.16 -12.82 -2.28
N ASP A 8 18.17 -13.96 -1.59
CA ASP A 8 17.84 -14.05 -0.17
C ASP A 8 18.81 -13.20 0.69
N ILE A 9 20.12 -13.21 0.37
CA ILE A 9 21.13 -12.35 0.99
C ILE A 9 20.91 -10.88 0.63
N ALA A 10 20.72 -10.55 -0.65
CA ALA A 10 20.49 -9.17 -1.09
C ALA A 10 19.23 -8.56 -0.44
N ALA A 11 18.16 -9.34 -0.27
CA ALA A 11 16.95 -8.89 0.39
C ALA A 11 17.11 -8.71 1.92
N VAL A 12 18.01 -9.46 2.57
CA VAL A 12 18.41 -9.19 3.96
C VAL A 12 19.23 -7.90 4.04
N LEU A 13 20.23 -7.71 3.17
CA LEU A 13 21.07 -6.50 3.16
C LEU A 13 20.26 -5.23 2.86
N ALA A 14 19.33 -5.31 1.90
CA ALA A 14 18.41 -4.21 1.60
C ALA A 14 17.50 -3.89 2.80
N ARG A 15 17.03 -4.90 3.54
CA ARG A 15 16.25 -4.70 4.77
C ARG A 15 17.06 -4.06 5.89
N LEU A 16 18.31 -4.48 6.08
CA LEU A 16 19.20 -3.87 7.07
C LEU A 16 19.48 -2.40 6.73
N GLY A 17 19.84 -2.09 5.48
CA GLY A 17 20.10 -0.71 5.06
C GLY A 17 18.89 0.21 5.19
N VAL A 18 17.75 -0.18 4.61
CA VAL A 18 16.51 0.63 4.62
C VAL A 18 15.95 0.76 6.04
N GLY A 19 15.92 -0.33 6.81
CA GLY A 19 15.39 -0.31 8.18
C GLY A 19 16.23 0.52 9.14
N VAL A 20 17.57 0.56 8.98
CA VAL A 20 18.44 1.45 9.78
C VAL A 20 18.18 2.92 9.46
N VAL A 21 17.99 3.28 8.19
CA VAL A 21 17.67 4.67 7.79
C VAL A 21 16.33 5.12 8.38
N PHE A 22 15.30 4.28 8.31
CA PHE A 22 14.01 4.57 8.96
C PHE A 22 14.13 4.63 10.49
N MET A 23 14.86 3.72 11.13
CA MET A 23 15.09 3.80 12.58
C MET A 23 15.80 5.09 12.98
N ALA A 24 16.76 5.59 12.19
CA ALA A 24 17.44 6.86 12.45
C ALA A 24 16.50 8.07 12.35
N HIS A 25 15.67 8.15 11.29
CA HIS A 25 14.70 9.24 11.14
C HIS A 25 13.59 9.20 12.20
N GLY A 26 13.07 8.01 12.52
CA GLY A 26 12.07 7.85 13.57
C GLY A 26 12.62 8.19 14.95
N TRP A 27 13.86 7.79 15.24
CA TRP A 27 14.56 8.19 16.47
C TRP A 27 14.74 9.70 16.58
N GLN A 28 15.17 10.38 15.51
CA GLN A 28 15.28 11.85 15.48
C GLN A 28 13.95 12.54 15.77
N LYS A 29 12.82 12.02 15.27
CA LYS A 29 11.48 12.56 15.59
C LYS A 29 11.07 12.31 17.03
N ILE A 30 11.42 11.15 17.62
CA ILE A 30 11.17 10.86 19.04
C ILE A 30 12.04 11.74 19.95
N GLU A 31 13.30 11.98 19.60
CA GLU A 31 14.26 12.80 20.36
C GLU A 31 13.90 14.30 20.31
N ALA A 32 13.47 14.81 19.15
CA ALA A 32 12.90 16.15 19.04
C ALA A 32 11.53 16.29 19.76
N GLY A 33 10.81 15.17 19.86
CA GLY A 33 9.49 15.08 20.46
C GLY A 33 8.36 15.48 19.50
N VAL A 34 7.23 14.76 19.60
CA VAL A 34 6.05 14.91 18.72
C VAL A 34 5.59 16.37 18.57
N THR A 35 5.64 17.17 19.65
CA THR A 35 5.25 18.59 19.60
C THR A 35 6.16 19.45 18.72
N ALA A 36 7.46 19.14 18.64
CA ALA A 36 8.40 19.87 17.78
C ALA A 36 8.24 19.41 16.32
N THR A 37 8.18 18.10 16.07
CA THR A 37 7.91 17.54 14.74
C THR A 37 6.57 18.02 14.19
N SER A 38 5.52 18.08 15.02
CA SER A 38 4.20 18.61 14.65
C SER A 38 4.25 20.08 14.25
N ARG A 39 5.09 20.93 14.85
CA ARG A 39 5.24 22.32 14.40
C ARG A 39 5.95 22.38 13.06
N SER A 40 7.06 21.67 12.91
CA SER A 40 7.77 21.60 11.63
C SER A 40 6.90 21.04 10.49
N PHE A 41 5.92 20.19 10.79
CA PHE A 41 4.96 19.66 9.81
C PHE A 41 3.85 20.67 9.49
N ASP A 42 3.40 21.47 10.46
CA ASP A 42 2.45 22.57 10.27
C ASP A 42 3.08 23.70 9.43
N ASP A 43 4.34 24.06 9.72
CA ASP A 43 5.18 25.01 8.94
C ASP A 43 5.38 24.56 7.47
N LEU A 44 5.31 23.25 7.21
CA LEU A 44 5.40 22.63 5.88
C LEU A 44 4.02 22.38 5.23
N GLY A 45 2.91 22.75 5.87
CA GLY A 45 1.56 22.57 5.34
C GLY A 45 1.06 21.12 5.31
N VAL A 46 1.66 20.23 6.11
CA VAL A 46 1.24 18.82 6.21
C VAL A 46 -0.13 18.74 6.91
N PRO A 47 -1.15 18.11 6.31
CA PRO A 47 -2.47 18.02 6.93
C PRO A 47 -2.45 17.14 8.19
N LEU A 48 -3.21 17.54 9.21
CA LEU A 48 -3.27 16.89 10.53
C LEU A 48 -1.85 16.70 11.15
N PRO A 49 -1.06 17.78 11.32
CA PRO A 49 0.38 17.68 11.55
C PRO A 49 0.76 16.92 12.82
N THR A 50 -0.05 16.97 13.88
CA THR A 50 0.18 16.17 15.10
C THR A 50 0.00 14.67 14.84
N ALA A 51 -0.99 14.29 14.04
CA ALA A 51 -1.22 12.90 13.66
C ALA A 51 -0.12 12.39 12.72
N ALA A 52 0.31 13.21 11.75
CA ALA A 52 1.44 12.90 10.88
C ALA A 52 2.77 12.78 11.66
N ALA A 53 3.00 13.63 12.66
CA ALA A 53 4.17 13.56 13.53
C ALA A 53 4.20 12.29 14.39
N VAL A 54 3.05 11.89 14.98
CA VAL A 54 2.92 10.60 15.69
C VAL A 54 3.11 9.44 14.72
N TYR A 55 2.44 9.46 13.57
CA TYR A 55 2.51 8.40 12.56
C TYR A 55 3.96 8.17 12.13
N SER A 56 4.63 9.18 11.57
CA SER A 56 5.99 9.05 11.06
C SER A 56 6.99 8.64 12.15
N ALA A 57 6.97 9.27 13.33
CA ALA A 57 7.91 8.95 14.40
C ALA A 57 7.84 7.47 14.84
N PHE A 58 6.63 6.91 14.99
CA PHE A 58 6.46 5.51 15.37
C PHE A 58 6.54 4.53 14.20
N VAL A 59 6.08 4.89 13.00
CA VAL A 59 6.10 4.02 11.81
C VAL A 59 7.51 3.90 11.24
N GLU A 60 8.28 4.97 11.16
CA GLU A 60 9.70 4.89 10.78
C GLU A 60 10.50 4.07 11.80
N LEU A 61 10.34 4.34 13.11
CA LEU A 61 11.13 3.66 14.15
C LEU A 61 10.75 2.17 14.31
N LEU A 62 9.47 1.87 14.51
CA LEU A 62 9.00 0.50 14.72
C LEU A 62 8.93 -0.29 13.42
N GLY A 63 8.58 0.37 12.31
CA GLY A 63 8.60 -0.22 10.97
C GLY A 63 10.02 -0.52 10.51
N GLY A 64 10.98 0.39 10.72
CA GLY A 64 12.40 0.13 10.45
C GLY A 64 12.94 -1.07 11.22
N ALA A 65 12.61 -1.18 12.52
CA ALA A 65 12.97 -2.33 13.36
C ALA A 65 12.29 -3.63 12.91
N ALA A 66 11.00 -3.61 12.58
CA ALA A 66 10.27 -4.77 12.05
C ALA A 66 10.82 -5.22 10.69
N LEU A 67 11.22 -4.26 9.84
CA LEU A 67 11.78 -4.50 8.53
C LEU A 67 13.18 -5.15 8.62
N ILE A 68 14.03 -4.68 9.54
CA ILE A 68 15.29 -5.37 9.93
C ILE A 68 15.01 -6.82 10.37
N ALA A 69 14.05 -7.03 11.27
CA ALA A 69 13.70 -8.36 11.78
C ALA A 69 13.05 -9.28 10.72
N GLY A 70 12.52 -8.72 9.63
CA GLY A 70 11.70 -9.47 8.68
C GLY A 70 10.37 -9.89 9.27
N LEU A 71 9.70 -8.96 9.97
CA LEU A 71 8.39 -9.11 10.59
C LEU A 71 7.33 -8.30 9.83
N GLY A 72 6.19 -8.95 9.54
CA GLY A 72 5.01 -8.36 8.92
C GLY A 72 5.28 -7.68 7.59
N LEU A 73 6.28 -8.13 6.80
CA LEU A 73 6.88 -7.32 5.72
C LEU A 73 5.90 -6.70 4.72
N PRO A 74 4.79 -7.36 4.30
CA PRO A 74 3.78 -6.72 3.45
C PRO A 74 3.13 -5.48 4.08
N ILE A 75 2.84 -5.54 5.38
CA ILE A 75 2.21 -4.45 6.16
C ILE A 75 3.25 -3.38 6.48
N THR A 76 4.41 -3.79 6.99
CA THR A 76 5.54 -2.91 7.33
C THR A 76 6.00 -2.09 6.13
N GLY A 77 6.16 -2.73 4.96
CA GLY A 77 6.52 -2.06 3.72
C GLY A 77 5.44 -1.10 3.21
N ALA A 78 4.15 -1.44 3.38
CA ALA A 78 3.05 -0.56 3.00
C ALA A 78 2.97 0.70 3.88
N LEU A 79 3.15 0.56 5.19
CA LEU A 79 3.16 1.70 6.13
C LEU A 79 4.32 2.66 5.86
N LEU A 80 5.53 2.12 5.65
CA LEU A 80 6.72 2.91 5.31
C LEU A 80 6.63 3.53 3.91
N PHE A 81 5.99 2.86 2.95
CA PHE A 81 5.69 3.45 1.64
C PHE A 81 4.71 4.63 1.75
N LEU A 82 3.64 4.51 2.55
CA LEU A 82 2.69 5.59 2.78
C LEU A 82 3.33 6.79 3.49
N ASP A 83 4.26 6.54 4.43
CA ASP A 83 5.04 7.58 5.10
C ASP A 83 5.89 8.37 4.09
N MET A 84 6.66 7.66 3.26
CA MET A 84 7.46 8.27 2.19
C MET A 84 6.62 8.92 1.10
N ALA A 85 5.41 8.42 0.79
CA ALA A 85 4.48 9.08 -0.11
C ALA A 85 3.98 10.41 0.46
N GLY A 86 3.69 10.47 1.77
CA GLY A 86 3.36 11.73 2.47
C GLY A 86 4.53 12.70 2.47
N ALA A 87 5.72 12.24 2.85
CA ALA A 87 6.95 13.05 2.84
C ALA A 87 7.30 13.57 1.43
N PHE A 88 7.02 12.79 0.38
CA PHE A 88 7.15 13.25 -1.00
C PHE A 88 6.14 14.36 -1.29
N ILE A 89 4.84 14.07 -1.17
CA ILE A 89 3.74 14.96 -1.60
C ILE A 89 3.77 16.31 -0.87
N PHE A 90 4.01 16.33 0.44
CA PHE A 90 3.89 17.54 1.26
C PHE A 90 5.21 18.28 1.53
N VAL A 91 6.37 17.62 1.39
CA VAL A 91 7.67 18.21 1.82
C VAL A 91 8.71 18.29 0.70
N HIS A 92 8.59 17.50 -0.37
CA HIS A 92 9.62 17.41 -1.43
C HIS A 92 9.08 17.47 -2.87
N ALA A 93 7.77 17.53 -3.12
CA ALA A 93 7.18 17.48 -4.47
C ALA A 93 7.44 18.74 -5.32
N ASP A 94 7.74 19.86 -4.67
CA ASP A 94 8.20 21.13 -5.27
C ASP A 94 9.72 21.16 -5.52
N ARG A 95 10.47 20.22 -4.93
CA ARG A 95 11.92 20.14 -5.05
C ARG A 95 12.35 19.41 -6.33
N GLY A 96 13.58 19.67 -6.76
CA GLY A 96 14.22 18.84 -7.78
C GLY A 96 14.53 17.43 -7.28
N LEU A 97 14.83 16.51 -8.20
CA LEU A 97 15.34 15.17 -7.88
C LEU A 97 16.57 15.26 -6.96
N PHE A 98 17.48 16.17 -7.30
CA PHE A 98 18.61 16.64 -6.50
C PHE A 98 18.45 18.16 -6.31
N MET A 99 18.71 18.71 -5.12
CA MET A 99 18.70 20.16 -4.89
C MET A 99 20.13 20.71 -4.77
N VAL A 100 20.60 21.41 -5.79
CA VAL A 100 21.89 22.11 -5.75
C VAL A 100 21.63 23.61 -5.86
N ASP A 101 21.67 24.32 -4.73
CA ASP A 101 21.50 25.77 -4.69
C ASP A 101 22.84 26.47 -4.39
N GLY A 102 23.51 26.87 -5.48
CA GLY A 102 24.76 27.63 -5.48
C GLY A 102 25.97 26.91 -4.87
N GLN A 103 26.09 26.98 -3.54
CA GLN A 103 27.17 26.37 -2.75
C GLN A 103 26.67 25.28 -1.80
N ASN A 104 25.34 25.17 -1.59
CA ASN A 104 24.76 24.17 -0.70
C ASN A 104 24.12 23.06 -1.54
N VAL A 105 24.66 21.85 -1.41
CA VAL A 105 23.97 20.63 -1.85
C VAL A 105 22.97 20.27 -0.75
N GLN A 106 21.70 20.19 -1.12
CA GLN A 106 20.60 19.73 -0.27
C GLN A 106 19.96 18.53 -0.93
N ASN A 107 19.48 17.58 -0.13
CA ASN A 107 18.83 16.39 -0.68
C ASN A 107 17.51 16.82 -1.35
N GLY A 108 17.29 16.37 -2.59
CA GLY A 108 16.01 16.49 -3.26
C GLY A 108 15.04 15.42 -2.79
N TYR A 109 14.06 15.06 -3.64
CA TYR A 109 13.19 13.91 -3.34
C TYR A 109 13.86 12.54 -3.54
N GLU A 110 15.12 12.49 -4.00
CA GLU A 110 15.91 11.27 -4.25
C GLU A 110 15.79 10.19 -3.15
N LEU A 111 16.00 10.54 -1.89
CA LEU A 111 16.04 9.61 -0.77
C LEU A 111 14.63 9.09 -0.44
N VAL A 112 13.65 9.99 -0.42
CA VAL A 112 12.25 9.68 -0.13
C VAL A 112 11.68 8.75 -1.21
N LEU A 113 11.99 9.03 -2.48
CA LEU A 113 11.59 8.19 -3.62
C LEU A 113 12.26 6.81 -3.55
N ALA A 114 13.56 6.75 -3.25
CA ALA A 114 14.28 5.49 -3.12
C ALA A 114 13.76 4.62 -1.96
N LEU A 115 13.63 5.19 -0.76
CA LEU A 115 13.10 4.49 0.42
C LEU A 115 11.65 4.07 0.22
N GLY A 116 10.82 4.93 -0.37
CA GLY A 116 9.43 4.62 -0.71
C GLY A 116 9.32 3.44 -1.68
N MET A 117 10.04 3.48 -2.82
CA MET A 117 9.98 2.41 -3.82
C MET A 117 10.53 1.08 -3.30
N ILE A 118 11.56 1.08 -2.44
CA ILE A 118 12.07 -0.15 -1.82
C ILE A 118 11.09 -0.67 -0.75
N SER A 119 10.43 0.22 0.00
CA SER A 119 9.35 -0.15 0.94
C SER A 119 8.16 -0.77 0.21
N LEU A 120 7.78 -0.24 -0.95
CA LEU A 120 6.76 -0.81 -1.82
C LEU A 120 7.16 -2.19 -2.39
N LEU A 121 8.44 -2.40 -2.71
CA LEU A 121 8.94 -3.73 -3.08
C LEU A 121 8.82 -4.73 -1.92
N PHE A 122 9.06 -4.32 -0.67
CA PHE A 122 8.82 -5.17 0.49
C PHE A 122 7.32 -5.39 0.76
N ALA A 123 6.47 -4.38 0.53
CA ALA A 123 5.02 -4.50 0.57
C ALA A 123 4.50 -5.58 -0.41
N ALA A 124 5.08 -5.61 -1.61
CA ALA A 124 4.82 -6.60 -2.66
C ALA A 124 5.49 -7.99 -2.43
N GLY A 125 6.07 -8.24 -1.25
CA GLY A 125 6.67 -9.53 -0.89
C GLY A 125 8.15 -9.70 -1.27
N GLY A 126 8.84 -8.64 -1.70
CA GLY A 126 10.25 -8.65 -2.12
C GLY A 126 11.29 -8.89 -1.01
N GLY A 127 10.87 -9.32 0.19
CA GLY A 127 11.72 -9.47 1.38
C GLY A 127 12.67 -10.66 1.39
N GLY A 128 12.62 -11.53 0.38
CA GLY A 128 13.33 -12.82 0.37
C GLY A 128 12.73 -13.83 1.34
N ARG A 129 13.33 -15.02 1.45
CA ARG A 129 12.83 -16.13 2.28
C ARG A 129 13.36 -16.11 3.72
N LEU A 130 14.40 -15.31 3.99
CA LEU A 130 15.05 -15.20 5.29
C LEU A 130 14.34 -14.15 6.17
N THR A 131 13.11 -14.43 6.55
CA THR A 131 12.26 -13.54 7.37
C THR A 131 11.78 -14.25 8.63
N ALA A 132 11.58 -13.48 9.71
CA ALA A 132 10.98 -14.02 10.94
C ALA A 132 9.56 -14.54 10.68
N ASP A 133 8.79 -13.88 9.79
CA ASP A 133 7.49 -14.36 9.30
C ASP A 133 7.58 -15.82 8.81
N GLN A 134 8.52 -16.12 7.91
CA GLN A 134 8.70 -17.47 7.35
C GLN A 134 9.22 -18.49 8.38
N TRP A 135 9.99 -18.05 9.39
CA TRP A 135 10.43 -18.93 10.49
C TRP A 135 9.29 -19.28 11.45
N ILE A 136 8.38 -18.34 11.71
CA ILE A 136 7.21 -18.54 12.59
C ILE A 136 6.15 -19.38 11.87
N LEU A 137 5.77 -19.02 10.64
CA LEU A 137 4.80 -19.80 9.84
C LEU A 137 5.36 -21.18 9.47
N GLY A 138 6.64 -21.27 9.10
CA GLY A 138 7.32 -22.53 8.75
C GLY A 138 7.56 -23.49 9.92
N LYS A 139 7.40 -23.02 11.17
CA LYS A 139 7.26 -23.88 12.35
C LYS A 139 5.81 -24.35 12.54
N ARG A 140 4.83 -23.48 12.30
CA ARG A 140 3.39 -23.79 12.46
C ARG A 140 2.88 -24.78 11.42
N ALA A 141 3.49 -24.80 10.23
CA ALA A 141 3.29 -25.81 9.19
C ALA A 141 4.09 -27.12 9.42
N ARG A 142 4.53 -27.37 10.66
CA ARG A 142 5.18 -28.62 11.11
C ARG A 142 4.59 -29.14 12.43
N THR A 143 3.34 -28.81 12.70
CA THR A 143 2.55 -29.57 13.69
C THR A 143 2.25 -30.95 13.07
N PRO A 144 2.45 -32.07 13.78
CA PRO A 144 2.12 -33.38 13.26
C PRO A 144 0.59 -33.59 13.27
N GLU A 145 0.00 -33.51 12.08
CA GLU A 145 -1.34 -34.02 11.76
C GLU A 145 -1.23 -34.97 10.54
N ASP A 146 -0.15 -35.77 10.51
CA ASP A 146 0.21 -36.73 9.44
C ASP A 146 0.50 -38.14 10.04
N ASP A 147 0.19 -38.32 11.33
CA ASP A 147 0.43 -39.54 12.11
C ASP A 147 -0.80 -40.50 12.07
N GLY A 148 -1.96 -40.01 11.60
CA GLY A 148 -3.23 -40.76 11.57
C GLY A 148 -3.65 -41.27 10.19
N ASP A 149 -3.34 -40.52 9.12
CA ASP A 149 -3.77 -40.84 7.76
C ASP A 149 -3.16 -42.16 7.24
N GLU A 150 -1.95 -42.54 7.68
CA GLU A 150 -1.38 -43.85 7.35
C GLU A 150 -2.10 -45.02 8.05
N GLU A 151 -2.55 -44.87 9.30
CA GLU A 151 -3.32 -45.91 10.00
C GLU A 151 -4.72 -46.07 9.40
N ASP A 152 -5.39 -44.97 9.04
CA ASP A 152 -6.70 -45.03 8.39
C ASP A 152 -6.62 -45.54 6.94
N ALA A 153 -5.59 -45.18 6.17
CA ALA A 153 -5.34 -45.78 4.86
C ALA A 153 -5.05 -47.29 4.97
N ALA A 154 -4.26 -47.71 5.95
CA ALA A 154 -3.99 -49.12 6.21
C ALA A 154 -5.25 -49.88 6.65
N SER A 155 -6.07 -49.30 7.52
CA SER A 155 -7.33 -49.91 8.00
C SER A 155 -8.36 -50.06 6.86
N PHE A 156 -8.46 -49.07 5.97
CA PHE A 156 -9.32 -49.10 4.80
C PHE A 156 -8.89 -50.18 3.79
N VAL A 157 -7.59 -50.29 3.50
CA VAL A 157 -7.03 -51.34 2.63
C VAL A 157 -7.17 -52.74 3.25
N ALA A 158 -7.06 -52.87 4.57
CA ALA A 158 -7.34 -54.12 5.29
C ALA A 158 -8.83 -54.50 5.21
N SER A 159 -9.73 -53.53 5.36
CA SER A 159 -11.19 -53.70 5.24
C SER A 159 -11.59 -54.19 3.84
N LEU A 160 -10.99 -53.63 2.78
CA LEU A 160 -11.17 -54.08 1.40
C LEU A 160 -10.78 -55.56 1.21
N ARG A 161 -9.59 -55.98 1.69
CA ARG A 161 -9.18 -57.40 1.63
C ARG A 161 -10.08 -58.33 2.45
N ALA A 162 -10.63 -57.83 3.57
CA ALA A 162 -11.59 -58.58 4.41
C ALA A 162 -13.01 -58.65 3.81
N ALA A 163 -13.33 -57.82 2.83
CA ALA A 163 -14.54 -57.91 2.02
C ALA A 163 -14.35 -58.88 0.84
N GLU A 164 -13.23 -58.77 0.12
CA GLU A 164 -12.88 -59.57 -1.06
C GLU A 164 -12.77 -61.08 -0.77
N THR A 165 -12.48 -61.45 0.47
CA THR A 165 -12.35 -62.85 0.93
C THR A 165 -13.66 -63.52 1.38
N LYS A 166 -14.82 -62.82 1.33
CA LYS A 166 -16.12 -63.39 1.73
C LYS A 166 -16.96 -63.84 0.52
N PRO A 167 -17.38 -65.12 0.43
CA PRO A 167 -18.17 -65.59 -0.71
C PRO A 167 -19.58 -64.97 -0.73
N VAL A 168 -19.99 -64.47 -1.90
CA VAL A 168 -21.29 -63.81 -2.10
C VAL A 168 -22.45 -64.78 -1.86
N LYS A 169 -23.27 -64.49 -0.84
CA LYS A 169 -24.47 -65.26 -0.50
C LYS A 169 -25.58 -64.94 -1.51
N LYS A 170 -25.84 -65.86 -2.45
CA LYS A 170 -26.78 -65.69 -3.58
C LYS A 170 -28.15 -65.10 -3.17
N PRO A 171 -28.60 -64.02 -3.82
CA PRO A 171 -30.01 -63.61 -3.80
C PRO A 171 -30.92 -64.72 -4.39
N ARG A 172 -32.16 -64.79 -3.90
CA ARG A 172 -33.16 -65.78 -4.33
C ARG A 172 -33.93 -65.25 -5.56
N SER A 173 -34.26 -66.12 -6.50
CA SER A 173 -34.81 -65.72 -7.81
C SER A 173 -36.27 -65.21 -7.76
N PRO A 174 -36.69 -64.34 -8.70
CA PRO A 174 -38.07 -63.86 -8.79
C PRO A 174 -39.06 -64.93 -9.29
N ARG A 175 -40.35 -64.73 -8.99
CA ARG A 175 -41.48 -65.53 -9.51
C ARG A 175 -42.32 -64.63 -10.45
N PRO A 176 -42.86 -65.12 -11.58
CA PRO A 176 -43.41 -64.26 -12.63
C PRO A 176 -44.73 -63.58 -12.27
N ALA A 177 -45.00 -62.46 -12.96
CA ALA A 177 -46.17 -61.61 -12.79
C ALA A 177 -47.47 -62.20 -13.35
N LYS A 178 -48.62 -61.66 -12.92
CA LYS A 178 -49.93 -61.97 -13.52
C LYS A 178 -50.93 -60.79 -13.46
N ASP A 179 -51.61 -60.59 -14.58
CA ASP A 179 -52.84 -59.83 -14.86
C ASP A 179 -52.91 -58.27 -14.70
N ARG A 180 -53.05 -57.65 -15.88
CA ARG A 180 -53.93 -56.52 -16.27
C ARG A 180 -53.45 -55.06 -16.15
N ALA A 181 -54.06 -54.28 -17.04
CA ALA A 181 -53.81 -52.91 -17.50
C ALA A 181 -55.16 -52.13 -17.45
N PRO A 182 -55.32 -50.85 -17.89
CA PRO A 182 -54.38 -50.00 -18.65
C PRO A 182 -54.24 -48.53 -18.18
N THR A 183 -53.36 -47.81 -18.89
CA THR A 183 -53.11 -46.36 -18.82
C THR A 183 -54.26 -45.53 -19.42
N PRO A 184 -54.54 -44.33 -18.88
CA PRO A 184 -54.25 -43.08 -19.61
C PRO A 184 -53.33 -42.17 -18.77
N GLU A 185 -52.24 -41.58 -19.30
CA GLU A 185 -52.10 -40.54 -20.34
C GLU A 185 -52.42 -39.11 -19.82
N PRO A 186 -51.62 -38.08 -20.19
CA PRO A 186 -51.31 -37.00 -19.24
C PRO A 186 -52.05 -35.68 -19.49
N ALA A 187 -52.42 -35.00 -18.40
CA ALA A 187 -52.81 -33.59 -18.44
C ALA A 187 -51.55 -32.70 -18.54
N LYS A 188 -51.55 -31.77 -19.51
CA LYS A 188 -50.57 -30.69 -19.68
C LYS A 188 -51.21 -29.33 -19.42
N GLU A 189 -50.34 -28.30 -19.36
CA GLU A 189 -50.65 -26.91 -19.72
C GLU A 189 -51.56 -26.12 -18.72
N PRO A 190 -51.59 -24.76 -18.78
CA PRO A 190 -51.06 -23.87 -19.84
C PRO A 190 -49.87 -22.97 -19.47
N VAL A 191 -49.29 -22.36 -20.50
CA VAL A 191 -48.27 -21.30 -20.48
C VAL A 191 -48.70 -20.18 -21.44
N LYS A 192 -48.53 -18.90 -21.02
CA LYS A 192 -48.33 -17.63 -21.77
C LYS A 192 -48.75 -16.46 -20.85
N GLU A 193 -48.03 -15.33 -20.72
CA GLU A 193 -47.47 -14.36 -21.69
C GLU A 193 -48.53 -13.56 -22.48
N PRO A 194 -48.27 -12.28 -22.83
CA PRO A 194 -47.46 -11.25 -22.14
C PRO A 194 -48.25 -9.91 -22.04
N ASP A 195 -47.60 -8.81 -21.61
CA ASP A 195 -47.57 -7.52 -22.35
C ASP A 195 -46.87 -6.38 -21.56
N THR A 196 -46.63 -5.25 -22.23
CA THR A 196 -45.77 -4.10 -21.85
C THR A 196 -46.13 -2.91 -22.76
N PRO A 197 -45.61 -1.66 -22.61
CA PRO A 197 -45.45 -0.79 -21.43
C PRO A 197 -46.47 0.39 -21.44
N SER A 198 -46.37 1.31 -20.47
CA SER A 198 -46.64 2.74 -20.70
C SER A 198 -45.93 3.63 -19.68
N ALA A 199 -45.59 4.86 -20.11
CA ALA A 199 -44.91 5.89 -19.31
C ALA A 199 -45.67 7.24 -19.42
N PRO A 200 -45.07 8.42 -19.19
CA PRO A 200 -45.14 9.08 -17.88
C PRO A 200 -45.95 10.39 -17.87
N GLY A 201 -46.52 10.73 -16.69
CA GLY A 201 -47.17 12.03 -16.44
C GLY A 201 -46.21 13.08 -15.89
N LYS A 202 -46.45 14.37 -16.22
CA LYS A 202 -45.64 15.55 -15.85
C LYS A 202 -46.32 16.41 -14.75
N PRO A 203 -45.62 17.39 -14.15
CA PRO A 203 -46.16 18.30 -13.13
C PRO A 203 -46.59 19.67 -13.69
N GLU A 204 -47.30 20.43 -12.84
CA GLU A 204 -47.68 21.85 -12.96
C GLU A 204 -47.29 22.54 -11.61
N THR A 205 -46.57 23.67 -11.53
CA THR A 205 -46.85 25.09 -11.90
C THR A 205 -47.95 25.74 -11.05
N SER A 206 -47.86 27.00 -10.60
CA SER A 206 -46.77 28.02 -10.64
C SER A 206 -46.91 28.97 -9.42
N ASP A 207 -46.11 30.05 -9.22
CA ASP A 207 -46.28 31.37 -9.87
C ASP A 207 -45.04 32.30 -9.74
N LYS A 208 -45.16 33.49 -10.34
CA LYS A 208 -44.16 34.54 -10.67
C LYS A 208 -44.80 35.93 -10.37
N PRO A 209 -44.26 37.11 -10.76
CA PRO A 209 -42.90 37.50 -11.20
C PRO A 209 -42.24 38.48 -10.16
N GLU A 210 -41.47 39.58 -10.37
CA GLU A 210 -41.02 40.48 -11.48
C GLU A 210 -39.59 41.04 -11.18
N ASP A 211 -39.00 41.77 -12.15
CA ASP A 211 -37.91 42.78 -12.02
C ASP A 211 -36.50 42.37 -11.52
N ALA A 212 -35.40 43.12 -11.77
CA ALA A 212 -35.10 44.14 -12.80
C ALA A 212 -33.56 44.39 -12.91
N ALA A 213 -33.12 44.96 -14.05
CA ALA A 213 -31.76 45.43 -14.42
C ALA A 213 -30.63 44.35 -14.46
N GLU A 214 -29.79 44.15 -15.48
CA GLU A 214 -29.09 45.00 -16.49
C GLU A 214 -27.65 45.41 -16.11
N ASP A 215 -26.82 45.70 -17.14
CA ASP A 215 -25.40 46.17 -17.12
C ASP A 215 -24.31 45.16 -16.63
N ASP A 216 -23.05 45.12 -17.11
CA ASP A 216 -22.37 45.49 -18.38
C ASP A 216 -20.99 44.74 -18.43
N VAL A 217 -20.52 44.06 -19.49
CA VAL A 217 -19.72 44.55 -20.66
C VAL A 217 -18.18 44.76 -20.46
N LEU A 218 -17.41 43.94 -21.21
CA LEU A 218 -16.08 44.18 -21.87
C LEU A 218 -14.69 44.17 -21.14
N VAL A 219 -13.78 43.43 -21.82
CA VAL A 219 -12.40 43.81 -22.26
C VAL A 219 -11.14 43.48 -21.42
N ALA A 220 -10.07 43.16 -22.17
CA ALA A 220 -8.75 42.69 -21.74
C ALA A 220 -7.76 43.80 -21.36
N GLY A 221 -6.69 43.45 -20.61
CA GLY A 221 -5.69 44.43 -20.14
C GLY A 221 -4.30 43.87 -19.80
N ARG A 222 -3.44 43.74 -20.82
CA ARG A 222 -1.97 43.57 -20.73
C ARG A 222 -1.33 44.37 -19.57
N LYS A 223 -0.43 43.76 -18.80
CA LYS A 223 0.62 44.51 -18.05
C LYS A 223 2.02 43.90 -18.26
N ASN A 224 3.01 44.77 -18.44
CA ASN A 224 4.39 44.44 -18.83
C ASN A 224 5.33 45.31 -17.98
N GLN A 225 6.27 44.71 -17.24
CA GLN A 225 7.09 45.46 -16.28
C GLN A 225 8.59 45.16 -16.40
N ARG A 226 9.20 45.90 -17.34
CA ARG A 226 10.61 46.36 -17.41
C ARG A 226 11.70 45.51 -16.74
N ARG A 227 12.63 45.03 -17.59
CA ARG A 227 14.06 44.85 -17.25
C ARG A 227 14.58 45.99 -16.37
N ARG A 228 15.41 45.67 -15.39
CA ARG A 228 16.31 46.63 -14.72
C ARG A 228 17.72 46.04 -14.67
N THR A 229 18.66 46.68 -15.35
CA THR A 229 20.06 46.23 -15.46
C THR A 229 20.88 46.73 -14.27
N SER A 230 21.32 45.83 -13.38
CA SER A 230 22.24 46.15 -12.30
C SER A 230 23.67 46.27 -12.83
N ARG A 231 24.36 47.34 -12.45
CA ARG A 231 25.69 47.73 -12.95
C ARG A 231 26.78 47.33 -11.96
N THR A 232 27.81 46.67 -12.44
CA THR A 232 28.97 46.23 -11.64
C THR A 232 29.68 47.41 -10.97
N GLN A 233 30.14 47.21 -9.73
CA GLN A 233 31.09 48.08 -9.03
C GLN A 233 32.35 47.27 -8.65
N PRO A 234 33.56 47.82 -8.77
CA PRO A 234 34.81 47.08 -8.53
C PRO A 234 35.22 47.02 -7.05
N ILE A 235 36.04 46.02 -6.73
CA ILE A 235 36.57 45.75 -5.38
C ILE A 235 37.63 46.78 -5.00
N LYS A 236 37.57 47.30 -3.76
CA LYS A 236 38.61 48.15 -3.16
C LYS A 236 39.52 47.29 -2.27
N ARG A 237 40.83 47.24 -2.56
CA ARG A 237 41.82 46.59 -1.67
C ARG A 237 42.01 47.41 -0.37
N PRO A 238 42.33 46.77 0.77
CA PRO A 238 42.97 47.44 1.89
C PRO A 238 44.37 47.93 1.50
N THR A 239 44.74 49.12 1.95
CA THR A 239 46.13 49.61 1.96
C THR A 239 46.80 49.18 3.25
N ALA A 240 48.10 48.89 3.20
CA ALA A 240 48.91 48.79 4.41
C ALA A 240 49.12 50.18 5.04
N THR A 241 49.29 50.20 6.35
CA THR A 241 49.89 51.29 7.12
C THR A 241 50.78 50.65 8.17
N ASP A 242 52.08 50.78 8.00
CA ASP A 242 53.01 50.77 9.14
C ASP A 242 52.79 52.03 9.98
N ASP A 243 53.26 51.99 11.23
CA ASP A 243 53.66 53.08 12.14
C ASP A 243 53.22 52.78 13.58
N ASP A 244 53.96 53.14 14.65
CA ASP A 244 55.39 53.01 14.97
C ASP A 244 55.52 53.19 16.52
N ALA A 245 56.70 52.93 17.08
CA ALA A 245 57.30 53.56 18.26
C ALA A 245 56.42 54.01 19.47
N THR A 246 56.70 53.36 20.61
CA THR A 246 56.86 53.96 21.97
C THR A 246 55.74 54.82 22.57
N THR A 247 55.19 54.36 23.70
CA THR A 247 55.76 54.69 25.03
C THR A 247 55.34 53.69 26.11
#